data_AF-A0A6A1TQR5-F1
#
_entry.id   AF-A0A6A1TQR5-F1
#
_cell.length_a   1.000
_cell.length_b   1.000
_cell.length_c   1.000
_cell.angle_alpha   90.00
_cell.angle_beta   90.00
_cell.angle_gamma   90.00
#
_symmetry.space_group_name_H-M   'P 1'
#
loop_
_entity.id
_entity.type
_entity.pdbx_description
1 polymer ?
#
loop_
_entity_poly.entity_id
_entity_poly.type
_entity_poly.pdbx_seq_one_letter_code
_entity_poly.pdbx_strand_id
1 'polypeptide(L)'
;MHKVIFDTDPGVDDAMALLFLHRHPEVDLIGVTTVFGNVSLDLTTRNAQFLHQEWGISAPIARGADRTIDPLRSDDRAASVVHGLDGLGNIGLPDTIDWPLDPRPAYQFIIDTVRDNPGEVTLIAVGRMTNLALALQADPDFAGLVKEVIVMGGAFDVNGNVTPAAEANIHGDPEAADIIFTTPWKVTIVGLDVTLKTIMTGEYLADMAKSGEKAVQLLSDLSQYYIEFYKSRVGISGMAVHDSTACVYLVRPDLFILRSGAVRVVCGGIADGETIQAPDSGRKFVGTAWDGQPSQWVCTDVRSGEVLEVIRTALVESRASGA
;
A
#
# COMPACT_ATOMS: atom_id res chain seq x y z
N MET A 1 4.04 -1.93 20.30
CA MET A 1 3.08 -1.30 19.37
C MET A 1 3.88 -0.61 18.28
N HIS A 2 3.54 -0.82 17.02
CA HIS A 2 4.19 -0.26 15.84
C HIS A 2 3.56 1.09 15.51
N LYS A 3 4.33 2.18 15.57
CA LYS A 3 3.88 3.50 15.10
C LYS A 3 3.88 3.53 13.59
N VAL A 4 2.71 3.75 12.98
CA VAL A 4 2.50 3.65 11.54
C VAL A 4 1.95 4.93 10.96
N ILE A 5 2.58 5.41 9.89
CA ILE A 5 1.93 6.28 8.90
C ILE A 5 1.57 5.40 7.70
N PHE A 6 0.31 5.44 7.29
CA PHE A 6 -0.22 4.69 6.16
C PHE A 6 -0.43 5.62 4.95
N ASP A 7 0.40 5.49 3.92
CA ASP A 7 0.34 6.25 2.68
C ASP A 7 -0.40 5.44 1.61
N THR A 8 -1.57 5.94 1.20
CA THR A 8 -2.62 5.15 0.52
C THR A 8 -3.35 5.99 -0.52
N ASP A 9 -3.97 5.33 -1.48
CA ASP A 9 -4.84 5.92 -2.50
C ASP A 9 -6.21 5.25 -2.49
N PRO A 10 -7.01 5.40 -1.40
CA PRO A 10 -8.04 4.45 -1.02
C PRO A 10 -8.91 3.88 -2.15
N GLY A 11 -8.51 2.68 -2.55
CA GLY A 11 -9.25 1.66 -3.25
C GLY A 11 -9.92 0.67 -2.30
N VAL A 12 -10.38 -0.45 -2.86
CA VAL A 12 -11.11 -1.49 -2.13
C VAL A 12 -10.19 -2.29 -1.19
N ASP A 13 -8.99 -2.66 -1.64
CA ASP A 13 -7.97 -3.34 -0.84
C ASP A 13 -7.26 -2.41 0.15
N ASP A 14 -7.06 -1.14 -0.20
CA ASP A 14 -6.61 -0.12 0.77
C ASP A 14 -7.57 -0.01 1.95
N ALA A 15 -8.88 -0.05 1.70
CA ALA A 15 -9.90 0.03 2.73
C ALA A 15 -9.77 -1.16 3.71
N MET A 16 -9.53 -2.37 3.18
CA MET A 16 -9.26 -3.54 4.04
C MET A 16 -8.00 -3.34 4.89
N ALA A 17 -6.92 -2.84 4.28
CA ALA A 17 -5.65 -2.59 4.95
C ALA A 17 -5.78 -1.53 6.07
N LEU A 18 -6.49 -0.43 5.79
CA LEU A 18 -6.77 0.62 6.76
C LEU A 18 -7.58 0.09 7.96
N LEU A 19 -8.63 -0.70 7.71
CA LEU A 19 -9.42 -1.30 8.80
C LEU A 19 -8.58 -2.29 9.62
N PHE A 20 -7.73 -3.07 8.95
CA PHE A 20 -6.78 -3.97 9.62
C PHE A 20 -5.83 -3.19 10.54
N LEU A 21 -5.16 -2.16 10.03
CA LEU A 21 -4.23 -1.33 10.81
C LEU A 21 -4.92 -0.64 11.98
N HIS A 22 -6.13 -0.12 11.77
CA HIS A 22 -6.90 0.52 12.83
C HIS A 22 -7.29 -0.44 13.96
N ARG A 23 -7.57 -1.71 13.64
CA ARG A 23 -8.04 -2.70 14.62
C ARG A 23 -6.93 -3.52 15.27
N HIS A 24 -5.76 -3.62 14.63
CA HIS A 24 -4.72 -4.52 15.11
C HIS A 24 -4.13 -4.01 16.44
N PRO A 25 -4.13 -4.82 17.52
CA PRO A 25 -3.77 -4.36 18.87
C PRO A 25 -2.28 -4.00 19.03
N GLU A 26 -1.45 -4.46 18.09
CA GLU A 26 -0.03 -4.11 18.06
C GLU A 26 0.27 -2.89 17.17
N VAL A 27 -0.73 -2.26 16.55
CA VAL A 27 -0.53 -1.10 15.66
C VAL A 27 -1.03 0.18 16.34
N ASP A 28 -0.20 1.21 16.27
CA ASP A 28 -0.52 2.58 16.62
C ASP A 28 -0.57 3.38 15.31
N LEU A 29 -1.77 3.50 14.73
CA LEU A 29 -1.98 4.24 13.49
C LEU A 29 -1.98 5.75 13.80
N ILE A 30 -0.83 6.39 13.58
CA ILE A 30 -0.59 7.79 13.97
C ILE A 30 -0.84 8.78 12.83
N GLY A 31 -1.10 8.30 11.61
CA GLY A 31 -1.46 9.15 10.48
C GLY A 31 -1.79 8.35 9.23
N VAL A 32 -2.63 8.96 8.39
CA VAL A 32 -2.96 8.47 7.05
C VAL A 32 -2.64 9.58 6.06
N THR A 33 -1.90 9.27 5.02
CA THR A 33 -1.61 10.21 3.92
C THR A 33 -2.25 9.72 2.64
N THR A 34 -2.86 10.63 1.89
CA THR A 34 -3.56 10.28 0.65
C THR A 34 -2.76 10.68 -0.58
N VAL A 35 -2.75 9.84 -1.60
CA VAL A 35 -2.11 10.10 -2.89
C VAL A 35 -3.06 9.77 -4.05
N PHE A 36 -2.78 10.27 -5.24
CA PHE A 36 -3.44 9.82 -6.47
C PHE A 36 -2.98 8.40 -6.85
N GLY A 37 -3.86 7.63 -7.49
CA GLY A 37 -3.51 6.31 -7.97
C GLY A 37 -4.70 5.55 -8.56
N ASN A 38 -5.37 4.76 -7.73
CA ASN A 38 -6.61 4.06 -8.04
C ASN A 38 -7.68 4.99 -8.62
N VAL A 39 -7.79 6.18 -8.02
CA VAL A 39 -8.58 7.31 -8.51
C VAL A 39 -7.82 8.63 -8.29
N SER A 40 -8.39 9.75 -8.74
CA SER A 40 -7.81 11.08 -8.51
C SER A 40 -7.66 11.38 -7.02
N LEU A 41 -6.67 12.22 -6.64
CA LEU A 41 -6.45 12.61 -5.25
C LEU A 41 -7.69 13.12 -4.50
N ASP A 42 -8.57 13.86 -5.19
CA ASP A 42 -9.81 14.36 -4.55
C ASP A 42 -10.73 13.21 -4.11
N LEU A 43 -10.84 12.18 -4.95
CA LEU A 43 -11.61 10.99 -4.63
C LEU A 43 -10.90 10.13 -3.57
N THR A 44 -9.58 9.91 -3.67
CA THR A 44 -8.85 9.13 -2.66
C THR A 44 -8.90 9.80 -1.28
N THR A 45 -8.84 11.14 -1.23
CA THR A 45 -8.98 11.91 0.01
C THR A 45 -10.40 11.82 0.57
N ARG A 46 -11.43 11.98 -0.27
CA ARG A 46 -12.83 11.79 0.13
C ARG A 46 -13.08 10.37 0.64
N ASN A 47 -12.51 9.37 -0.01
CA ASN A 47 -12.62 7.97 0.38
C ASN A 47 -11.97 7.72 1.74
N ALA A 48 -10.76 8.26 1.98
CA ALA A 48 -10.14 8.21 3.31
C ALA A 48 -11.04 8.82 4.39
N GLN A 49 -11.59 10.01 4.15
CA GLN A 49 -12.51 10.70 5.07
C GLN A 49 -13.77 9.86 5.35
N PHE A 50 -14.38 9.28 4.32
CA PHE A 50 -15.55 8.40 4.46
C PHE A 50 -15.25 7.19 5.35
N LEU A 51 -14.13 6.50 5.07
CA LEU A 51 -13.71 5.34 5.85
C LEU A 51 -13.39 5.72 7.30
N HIS A 52 -12.76 6.87 7.55
CA HIS A 52 -12.51 7.36 8.90
C HIS A 52 -13.81 7.65 9.66
N GLN A 53 -14.79 8.25 8.99
CA GLN A 53 -16.11 8.52 9.57
C GLN A 53 -16.84 7.22 9.92
N GLU A 54 -16.93 6.27 8.99
CA GLU A 54 -17.70 5.03 9.17
C GLU A 54 -17.04 4.08 10.18
N TRP A 55 -15.71 4.09 10.30
CA TRP A 55 -14.97 3.23 11.21
C TRP A 55 -14.52 3.91 12.51
N GLY A 56 -14.71 5.22 12.64
CA GLY A 56 -14.32 5.99 13.82
C GLY A 56 -12.80 6.07 14.01
N ILE A 57 -12.05 6.18 12.92
CA ILE A 57 -10.58 6.21 12.95
C ILE A 57 -10.11 7.59 13.37
N SER A 58 -9.39 7.70 14.48
CA SER A 58 -8.92 8.98 15.04
C SER A 58 -7.62 9.52 14.42
N ALA A 59 -6.93 8.71 13.61
CA ALA A 59 -5.69 9.12 12.97
C ALA A 59 -5.93 10.34 12.06
N PRO A 60 -5.03 11.34 12.04
CA PRO A 60 -5.14 12.47 11.14
C PRO A 60 -4.98 12.03 9.68
N ILE A 61 -5.71 12.69 8.78
CA ILE A 61 -5.59 12.49 7.33
C ILE A 61 -4.86 13.71 6.75
N ALA A 62 -3.71 13.51 6.13
CA ALA A 62 -3.00 14.57 5.41
C ALA A 62 -3.06 14.35 3.89
N ARG A 63 -3.58 15.35 3.17
CA ARG A 63 -3.74 15.29 1.70
C ARG A 63 -2.40 15.46 1.00
N GLY A 64 -2.10 14.59 0.03
CA GLY A 64 -0.80 14.54 -0.65
C GLY A 64 -0.80 15.00 -2.11
N ALA A 65 -0.01 14.31 -2.93
CA ALA A 65 0.25 14.65 -4.32
C ALA A 65 -0.90 14.28 -5.26
N ASP A 66 -1.15 15.11 -6.27
CA ASP A 66 -2.18 14.93 -7.31
C ASP A 66 -1.61 14.49 -8.68
N ARG A 67 -0.29 14.32 -8.76
CA ARG A 67 0.47 14.02 -9.98
C ARG A 67 1.81 13.39 -9.62
N THR A 68 2.48 12.81 -10.62
CA THR A 68 3.79 12.18 -10.49
C THR A 68 4.89 13.16 -10.09
N ILE A 69 5.99 12.65 -9.52
CA ILE A 69 7.12 13.50 -9.14
C ILE A 69 7.86 14.07 -10.35
N ASP A 70 7.88 13.37 -11.48
CA ASP A 70 8.28 13.95 -12.77
C ASP A 70 7.09 14.69 -13.40
N PRO A 71 7.12 16.04 -13.51
CA PRO A 71 6.04 16.82 -14.11
C PRO A 71 5.91 16.63 -15.63
N LEU A 72 6.88 15.97 -16.27
CA LEU A 72 6.86 15.68 -17.71
C LEU A 72 6.13 14.37 -18.03
N ARG A 73 5.90 13.49 -17.04
CA ARG A 73 5.10 12.28 -17.27
C ARG A 73 3.63 12.65 -17.46
N SER A 74 3.03 12.11 -18.51
CA SER A 74 1.58 12.09 -18.66
C SER A 74 0.98 11.09 -17.68
N ASP A 75 0.05 11.54 -16.84
CA ASP A 75 -0.70 10.64 -15.96
C ASP A 75 -1.60 9.72 -16.81
N ASP A 76 -1.21 8.45 -16.90
CA ASP A 76 -2.01 7.42 -17.55
C ASP A 76 -3.02 6.88 -16.53
N ARG A 77 -4.27 7.33 -16.65
CA ARG A 77 -5.37 7.06 -15.70
C ARG A 77 -5.90 5.62 -15.81
N ALA A 78 -5.03 4.62 -15.73
CA ALA A 78 -5.37 3.23 -16.02
C ALA A 78 -6.10 2.50 -14.88
N ALA A 79 -6.06 2.98 -13.62
CA ALA A 79 -6.53 2.20 -12.46
C ALA A 79 -8.04 2.32 -12.11
N SER A 80 -8.75 3.34 -12.60
CA SER A 80 -10.14 3.62 -12.17
C SER A 80 -11.16 2.52 -12.55
N VAL A 81 -10.78 1.59 -13.43
CA VAL A 81 -11.65 0.46 -13.83
C VAL A 81 -11.68 -0.63 -12.77
N VAL A 82 -10.65 -0.73 -11.93
CA VAL A 82 -10.46 -1.84 -10.99
C VAL A 82 -11.28 -1.65 -9.71
N HIS A 83 -11.27 -0.43 -9.18
CA HIS A 83 -11.90 -0.10 -7.90
C HIS A 83 -13.26 0.63 -8.05
N GLY A 84 -13.73 0.79 -9.28
CA GLY A 84 -14.92 1.56 -9.61
C GLY A 84 -14.61 3.04 -9.84
N LEU A 85 -15.61 3.76 -10.36
CA LEU A 85 -15.46 5.17 -10.75
C LEU A 85 -15.21 6.07 -9.54
N ASP A 86 -15.70 5.66 -8.37
CA ASP A 86 -15.53 6.37 -7.10
C ASP A 86 -14.36 5.84 -6.26
N GLY A 87 -13.68 4.78 -6.71
CA GLY A 87 -12.59 4.11 -6.00
C GLY A 87 -13.03 3.17 -4.87
N LEU A 88 -14.33 3.11 -4.55
CA LEU A 88 -14.87 2.34 -3.44
C LEU A 88 -16.05 1.47 -3.87
N GLY A 89 -15.90 0.82 -5.03
CA GLY A 89 -16.83 -0.19 -5.52
C GLY A 89 -18.17 0.35 -6.02
N ASN A 90 -18.32 1.66 -6.22
CA ASN A 90 -19.55 2.33 -6.68
C ASN A 90 -20.75 2.13 -5.74
N ILE A 91 -20.53 2.11 -4.42
CA ILE A 91 -21.61 1.87 -3.43
C ILE A 91 -22.49 3.11 -3.16
N GLY A 92 -22.27 4.22 -3.87
CA GLY A 92 -23.08 5.44 -3.73
C GLY A 92 -22.63 6.35 -2.59
N LEU A 93 -21.32 6.58 -2.47
CA LEU A 93 -20.75 7.46 -1.45
C LEU A 93 -21.23 8.91 -1.62
N PRO A 94 -21.41 9.67 -0.53
CA PRO A 94 -21.64 11.11 -0.61
C PRO A 94 -20.51 11.83 -1.34
N ASP A 95 -20.82 12.90 -2.07
CA ASP A 95 -19.82 13.71 -2.78
C ASP A 95 -18.88 14.44 -1.80
N THR A 96 -19.39 14.81 -0.62
CA THR A 96 -18.65 15.53 0.42
C THR A 96 -18.74 14.80 1.74
N ILE A 97 -17.61 14.66 2.42
CA ILE A 97 -17.52 14.07 3.76
C ILE A 97 -17.03 15.14 4.72
N ASP A 98 -17.76 15.34 5.82
CA ASP A 98 -17.38 16.28 6.88
C ASP A 98 -16.46 15.59 7.89
N TRP A 99 -15.22 15.32 7.46
CA TRP A 99 -14.17 14.79 8.32
C TRP A 99 -12.91 15.66 8.21
N PRO A 100 -12.30 16.10 9.32
CA PRO A 100 -11.20 17.04 9.26
C PRO A 100 -9.95 16.45 8.61
N LEU A 101 -9.24 17.30 7.87
CA LEU A 101 -7.91 17.02 7.33
C LEU A 101 -6.86 17.76 8.17
N ASP A 102 -5.67 17.17 8.31
CA ASP A 102 -4.50 17.89 8.79
C ASP A 102 -4.17 19.02 7.80
N PRO A 103 -3.85 20.23 8.29
CA PRO A 103 -3.56 21.36 7.41
C PRO A 103 -2.24 21.22 6.64
N ARG A 104 -1.35 20.31 7.04
CA ARG A 104 -0.07 20.08 6.35
C ARG A 104 -0.30 19.21 5.11
N PRO A 105 0.46 19.45 4.02
CA PRO A 105 0.53 18.49 2.93
C PRO A 105 1.20 17.19 3.40
N ALA A 106 0.84 16.06 2.79
CA ALA A 106 1.31 14.73 3.20
C ALA A 106 2.83 14.64 3.39
N TYR A 107 3.63 15.16 2.45
CA TYR A 107 5.09 15.11 2.56
C TYR A 107 5.61 15.82 3.84
N GLN A 108 5.03 16.96 4.20
CA GLN A 108 5.43 17.71 5.40
C GLN A 108 4.92 17.03 6.66
N PHE A 109 3.69 16.50 6.62
CA PHE A 109 3.14 15.68 7.70
C PHE A 109 4.05 14.49 8.03
N ILE A 110 4.53 13.78 6.99
CA ILE A 110 5.46 12.65 7.13
C ILE A 110 6.77 13.11 7.80
N ILE A 111 7.40 14.17 7.27
CA ILE A 111 8.67 14.69 7.80
C ILE A 111 8.53 15.06 9.28
N ASP A 112 7.54 15.90 9.62
CA ASP A 112 7.33 16.38 10.98
C ASP A 112 7.09 15.22 11.94
N THR A 113 6.19 14.30 11.56
CA THR A 113 5.80 13.17 12.42
C THR A 113 6.97 12.21 12.66
N VAL A 114 7.79 11.94 11.64
CA VAL A 114 9.01 11.12 11.77
C VAL A 114 10.05 11.83 12.64
N ARG A 115 10.23 13.15 12.48
CA ARG A 115 11.19 13.93 13.29
C ARG A 115 10.80 14.01 14.76
N ASP A 116 9.51 14.07 15.05
CA ASP A 116 8.99 14.01 16.42
C ASP A 116 9.12 12.62 17.05
N ASN A 117 9.36 11.58 16.25
CA ASN A 117 9.43 10.18 16.67
C ASN A 117 10.61 9.42 16.00
N PRO A 118 11.86 9.88 16.15
CA PRO A 118 12.99 9.39 15.39
C PRO A 118 13.30 7.92 15.72
N GLY A 119 13.38 7.08 14.69
CA GLY A 119 13.65 5.64 14.80
C GLY A 119 12.44 4.81 15.20
N GLU A 120 11.25 5.40 15.36
CA GLU A 120 10.04 4.71 15.81
C GLU A 120 9.01 4.47 14.71
N VAL A 121 8.90 5.39 13.75
CA VAL A 121 7.83 5.41 12.74
C VAL A 121 8.17 4.46 11.59
N THR A 122 7.27 3.52 11.32
CA THR A 122 7.24 2.74 10.09
C THR A 122 6.29 3.40 9.09
N LEU A 123 6.78 3.66 7.88
CA LEU A 123 5.96 4.14 6.77
C LEU A 123 5.46 2.92 5.99
N ILE A 124 4.15 2.78 5.82
CA ILE A 124 3.58 1.76 4.94
C ILE A 124 3.00 2.47 3.73
N ALA A 125 3.66 2.32 2.58
CA ALA A 125 3.22 2.90 1.32
C ALA A 125 2.55 1.81 0.48
N VAL A 126 1.24 1.94 0.29
CA VAL A 126 0.44 1.05 -0.56
C VAL A 126 -0.15 1.73 -1.78
N GLY A 127 0.09 3.04 -1.93
CA GLY A 127 -0.16 3.76 -3.18
C GLY A 127 1.14 4.16 -3.89
N ARG A 128 1.02 5.08 -4.85
CA ARG A 128 2.17 5.68 -5.55
C ARG A 128 3.06 6.41 -4.53
N MET A 129 4.35 6.11 -4.53
CA MET A 129 5.32 6.62 -3.52
C MET A 129 5.68 8.11 -3.66
N THR A 130 4.89 8.88 -4.41
CA THR A 130 5.13 10.29 -4.70
C THR A 130 5.22 11.13 -3.43
N ASN A 131 4.36 10.87 -2.42
CA ASN A 131 4.39 11.60 -1.16
C ASN A 131 5.73 11.40 -0.43
N LEU A 132 6.23 10.17 -0.38
CA LEU A 132 7.52 9.85 0.24
C LEU A 132 8.69 10.43 -0.57
N ALA A 133 8.62 10.38 -1.90
CA ALA A 133 9.67 10.96 -2.75
C ALA A 133 9.72 12.50 -2.64
N LEU A 134 8.56 13.17 -2.51
CA LEU A 134 8.48 14.59 -2.21
C LEU A 134 9.03 14.91 -0.81
N ALA A 135 8.80 14.04 0.17
CA ALA A 135 9.38 14.19 1.50
C ALA A 135 10.92 14.10 1.45
N LEU A 136 11.47 13.14 0.69
CA LEU A 136 12.91 13.01 0.46
C LEU A 136 13.48 14.21 -0.30
N GLN A 137 12.74 14.75 -1.26
CA GLN A 137 13.15 15.95 -2.00
C GLN A 137 13.20 17.19 -1.10
N ALA A 138 12.25 17.32 -0.18
CA ALA A 138 12.17 18.44 0.75
C ALA A 138 13.21 18.34 1.88
N ASP A 139 13.47 17.14 2.39
CA ASP A 139 14.35 16.92 3.54
C ASP A 139 15.04 15.56 3.50
N PRO A 140 16.10 15.37 2.69
CA PRO A 140 16.73 14.05 2.48
C PRO A 140 17.19 13.34 3.77
N ASP A 141 17.56 14.10 4.79
CA ASP A 141 18.09 13.56 6.06
C ASP A 141 17.00 12.86 6.90
N PHE A 142 15.71 13.11 6.64
CA PHE A 142 14.62 12.46 7.37
C PHE A 142 14.62 10.93 7.17
N ALA A 143 15.17 10.44 6.05
CA ALA A 143 15.27 9.01 5.75
C ALA A 143 16.00 8.23 6.84
N GLY A 144 17.05 8.84 7.44
CA GLY A 144 17.83 8.23 8.53
C GLY A 144 17.08 8.14 9.87
N LEU A 145 15.91 8.79 9.97
CA LEU A 145 15.05 8.78 11.16
C LEU A 145 13.86 7.82 11.00
N VAL A 146 13.59 7.32 9.78
CA VAL A 146 12.53 6.35 9.53
C VAL A 146 12.98 4.98 10.04
N LYS A 147 12.10 4.28 10.79
CA LYS A 147 12.39 2.94 11.29
C LYS A 147 12.48 1.92 10.16
N GLU A 148 11.50 1.97 9.27
CA GLU A 148 11.36 1.10 8.10
C GLU A 148 10.32 1.68 7.13
N VAL A 149 10.50 1.44 5.84
CA VAL A 149 9.47 1.64 4.82
C VAL A 149 9.02 0.26 4.33
N ILE A 150 7.72 0.00 4.41
CA ILE A 150 7.09 -1.19 3.83
C ILE A 150 6.34 -0.73 2.60
N VAL A 151 6.66 -1.29 1.44
CA VAL A 151 6.06 -0.93 0.15
C VAL A 151 5.19 -2.09 -0.32
N MET A 152 3.91 -1.85 -0.61
CA MET A 152 3.14 -2.72 -1.49
C MET A 152 3.38 -2.26 -2.93
N GLY A 153 4.08 -3.08 -3.70
CA GLY A 153 4.36 -2.76 -5.09
C GLY A 153 5.49 -3.57 -5.69
N GLY A 154 5.59 -3.52 -7.02
CA GLY A 154 6.60 -4.22 -7.79
C GLY A 154 6.27 -5.68 -8.09
N ALA A 155 7.02 -6.22 -9.05
CA ALA A 155 6.94 -7.60 -9.51
C ALA A 155 8.37 -8.04 -9.90
N PHE A 156 8.91 -9.06 -9.23
CA PHE A 156 10.33 -9.41 -9.37
C PHE A 156 10.55 -10.72 -10.12
N ASP A 157 9.83 -11.76 -9.74
CA ASP A 157 9.91 -13.10 -10.35
C ASP A 157 8.58 -13.48 -11.04
N VAL A 158 7.69 -12.50 -11.23
CA VAL A 158 6.36 -12.63 -11.85
C VAL A 158 6.08 -11.47 -12.82
N ASN A 159 5.06 -11.60 -13.67
CA ASN A 159 4.59 -10.48 -14.50
C ASN A 159 3.90 -9.40 -13.65
N GLY A 160 3.87 -8.18 -14.19
CA GLY A 160 3.08 -7.08 -13.67
C GLY A 160 1.56 -7.28 -13.80
N ASN A 161 0.78 -6.37 -13.20
CA ASN A 161 -0.68 -6.36 -13.22
C ASN A 161 -1.27 -5.21 -14.07
N VAL A 162 -0.50 -4.16 -14.38
CA VAL A 162 -0.90 -3.08 -15.30
C VAL A 162 -0.35 -3.33 -16.70
N THR A 163 0.93 -3.67 -16.77
CA THR A 163 1.56 -4.19 -18.00
C THR A 163 2.19 -5.54 -17.67
N PRO A 164 2.60 -6.34 -18.68
CA PRO A 164 3.37 -7.55 -18.40
C PRO A 164 4.66 -7.29 -17.59
N ALA A 165 5.22 -6.08 -17.64
CA ALA A 165 6.45 -5.71 -16.97
C ALA A 165 6.26 -5.05 -15.60
N ALA A 166 5.14 -4.37 -15.36
CA ALA A 166 5.02 -3.43 -14.25
C ALA A 166 3.76 -3.59 -13.40
N GLU A 167 3.97 -3.43 -12.11
CA GLU A 167 2.94 -3.34 -11.09
C GLU A 167 2.38 -1.90 -11.02
N ALA A 168 1.10 -1.75 -10.69
CA ALA A 168 0.34 -0.50 -10.71
C ALA A 168 0.97 0.67 -9.95
N ASN A 169 1.35 0.48 -8.68
CA ASN A 169 1.90 1.54 -7.84
C ASN A 169 3.26 2.01 -8.35
N ILE A 170 4.11 1.06 -8.78
CA ILE A 170 5.42 1.38 -9.35
C ILE A 170 5.25 2.05 -10.72
N HIS A 171 4.40 1.52 -11.61
CA HIS A 171 4.14 2.11 -12.92
C HIS A 171 3.50 3.51 -12.82
N GLY A 172 2.73 3.74 -11.76
CA GLY A 172 2.04 5.00 -11.51
C GLY A 172 2.99 6.17 -11.25
N ASP A 173 4.16 5.91 -10.65
CA ASP A 173 5.24 6.90 -10.46
C ASP A 173 6.61 6.20 -10.29
N PRO A 174 7.20 5.66 -11.37
CA PRO A 174 8.43 4.88 -11.30
C PRO A 174 9.66 5.69 -10.88
N GLU A 175 9.75 7.00 -11.15
CA GLU A 175 10.87 7.80 -10.61
C GLU A 175 10.75 7.93 -9.10
N ALA A 176 9.53 8.13 -8.56
CA ALA A 176 9.33 8.12 -7.12
C ALA A 176 9.76 6.77 -6.52
N ALA A 177 9.36 5.66 -7.14
CA ALA A 177 9.77 4.32 -6.68
C ALA A 177 11.30 4.10 -6.75
N ASP A 178 11.98 4.53 -7.83
CA ASP A 178 13.44 4.43 -7.93
C ASP A 178 14.13 5.27 -6.84
N ILE A 179 13.61 6.47 -6.52
CA ILE A 179 14.09 7.29 -5.40
C ILE A 179 13.95 6.54 -4.07
N ILE A 180 12.78 5.94 -3.79
CA ILE A 180 12.57 5.17 -2.56
C ILE A 180 13.57 4.01 -2.45
N PHE A 181 13.76 3.23 -3.51
CA PHE A 181 14.60 2.04 -3.47
C PHE A 181 16.10 2.34 -3.43
N THR A 182 16.52 3.48 -3.98
CA THR A 182 17.92 3.92 -3.99
C THR A 182 18.33 4.78 -2.79
N THR A 183 17.37 5.23 -1.97
CA THR A 183 17.64 5.95 -0.73
C THR A 183 18.18 5.01 0.37
N PRO A 184 19.21 5.40 1.15
CA PRO A 184 19.85 4.55 2.16
C PRO A 184 19.05 4.46 3.47
N TRP A 185 17.80 4.04 3.39
CA TRP A 185 16.94 3.62 4.50
C TRP A 185 16.55 2.14 4.35
N LYS A 186 15.91 1.56 5.37
CA LYS A 186 15.43 0.17 5.32
C LYS A 186 14.11 0.10 4.56
N VAL A 187 14.09 -0.54 3.39
CA VAL A 187 12.87 -0.84 2.63
C VAL A 187 12.61 -2.35 2.59
N THR A 188 11.36 -2.73 2.88
CA THR A 188 10.83 -4.06 2.57
C THR A 188 9.71 -3.95 1.54
N ILE A 189 9.83 -4.71 0.46
CA ILE A 189 8.95 -4.67 -0.71
C ILE A 189 8.09 -5.94 -0.72
N VAL A 190 6.79 -5.74 -0.60
CA VAL A 190 5.74 -6.77 -0.63
C VAL A 190 5.06 -6.68 -2.00
N GLY A 191 5.72 -7.27 -2.99
CA GLY A 191 5.29 -7.23 -4.39
C GLY A 191 4.31 -8.34 -4.80
N LEU A 192 3.98 -8.35 -6.09
CA LEU A 192 3.05 -9.30 -6.70
C LEU A 192 3.45 -10.77 -6.48
N ASP A 193 4.76 -11.04 -6.33
CA ASP A 193 5.35 -12.33 -6.00
C ASP A 193 4.68 -13.03 -4.80
N VAL A 194 4.19 -12.26 -3.83
CA VAL A 194 3.52 -12.76 -2.62
C VAL A 194 2.07 -12.35 -2.53
N THR A 195 1.70 -11.16 -3.00
CA THR A 195 0.31 -10.71 -2.90
C THR A 195 -0.62 -11.48 -3.82
N LEU A 196 -0.17 -11.91 -5.00
CA LEU A 196 -0.98 -12.75 -5.91
C LEU A 196 -1.17 -14.18 -5.37
N LYS A 197 -0.40 -14.61 -4.37
CA LYS A 197 -0.61 -15.88 -3.66
C LYS A 197 -1.62 -15.76 -2.51
N THR A 198 -1.99 -14.53 -2.14
CA THR A 198 -2.86 -14.23 -1.00
C THR A 198 -4.22 -13.79 -1.48
N ILE A 199 -5.05 -14.79 -1.82
CA ILE A 199 -6.39 -14.61 -2.39
C ILE A 199 -7.45 -14.83 -1.31
N MET A 200 -8.25 -13.81 -1.05
CA MET A 200 -9.46 -13.93 -0.24
C MET A 200 -10.63 -14.31 -1.16
N THR A 201 -11.26 -15.46 -0.91
CA THR A 201 -12.44 -15.86 -1.69
C THR A 201 -13.66 -15.04 -1.28
N GLY A 202 -14.62 -14.89 -2.21
CA GLY A 202 -15.89 -14.22 -1.88
C GLY A 202 -16.65 -14.93 -0.76
N GLU A 203 -16.56 -16.26 -0.69
CA GLU A 203 -17.15 -17.05 0.41
C GLU A 203 -16.48 -16.77 1.76
N TYR A 204 -15.15 -16.62 1.79
CA TYR A 204 -14.41 -16.29 3.01
C TYR A 204 -14.80 -14.91 3.55
N LEU A 205 -14.86 -13.91 2.67
CA LEU A 205 -15.30 -12.56 3.04
C LEU A 205 -16.77 -12.54 3.49
N ALA A 206 -17.65 -13.25 2.78
CA ALA A 206 -19.06 -13.37 3.18
C ALA A 206 -19.20 -14.03 4.56
N ASP A 207 -18.35 -15.00 4.89
CA ASP A 207 -18.30 -15.61 6.22
C ASP A 207 -17.87 -14.61 7.30
N MET A 208 -16.85 -13.79 7.05
CA MET A 208 -16.43 -12.72 7.97
C MET A 208 -17.56 -11.70 8.24
N ALA A 209 -18.32 -11.35 7.20
CA ALA A 209 -19.45 -10.41 7.30
C ALA A 209 -20.63 -10.96 8.11
N LYS A 210 -20.76 -12.28 8.29
CA LYS A 210 -21.83 -12.88 9.13
C LYS A 210 -21.75 -12.47 10.60
N SER A 211 -20.61 -11.94 11.06
CA SER A 211 -20.50 -11.29 12.38
C SER A 211 -21.57 -10.20 12.59
N GLY A 212 -22.10 -9.62 11.50
CA GLY A 212 -23.12 -8.57 11.53
C GLY A 212 -22.57 -7.21 11.92
N GLU A 213 -21.25 -7.08 12.05
CA GLU A 213 -20.61 -5.81 12.37
C GLU A 213 -20.65 -4.88 11.16
N LYS A 214 -21.16 -3.66 11.36
CA LYS A 214 -21.33 -2.66 10.28
C LYS A 214 -20.05 -2.38 9.49
N ALA A 215 -18.91 -2.31 10.17
CA ALA A 215 -17.63 -2.04 9.53
C ALA A 215 -17.19 -3.17 8.57
N VAL A 216 -17.37 -4.43 8.98
CA VAL A 216 -17.05 -5.61 8.17
C VAL A 216 -18.08 -5.80 7.07
N GLN A 217 -19.35 -5.46 7.32
CA GLN A 217 -20.38 -5.44 6.28
C GLN A 217 -20.06 -4.40 5.21
N LEU A 218 -19.71 -3.17 5.59
CA LEU A 218 -19.28 -2.13 4.66
C LEU A 218 -18.07 -2.61 3.84
N LEU A 219 -17.06 -3.19 4.48
CA LEU A 219 -15.92 -3.76 3.78
C LEU A 219 -16.35 -4.84 2.76
N SER A 220 -17.30 -5.69 3.12
CA SER A 220 -17.86 -6.71 2.22
C SER A 220 -18.56 -6.07 1.02
N ASP A 221 -19.36 -5.03 1.24
CA ASP A 221 -20.11 -4.32 0.20
C ASP A 221 -19.16 -3.64 -0.80
N LEU A 222 -18.13 -2.94 -0.29
CA LEU A 222 -17.05 -2.33 -1.09
C LEU A 222 -16.34 -3.37 -1.97
N SER A 223 -16.13 -4.57 -1.43
CA SER A 223 -15.36 -5.64 -2.07
C SER A 223 -16.06 -6.33 -3.22
N GLN A 224 -17.40 -6.22 -3.33
CA GLN A 224 -18.14 -6.96 -4.36
C GLN A 224 -17.74 -6.56 -5.78
N TYR A 225 -17.49 -5.28 -6.01
CA TYR A 225 -17.04 -4.79 -7.32
C TYR A 225 -15.66 -5.37 -7.70
N TYR A 226 -14.74 -5.38 -6.74
CA TYR A 226 -13.38 -5.87 -6.93
C TYR A 226 -13.33 -7.39 -7.17
N ILE A 227 -14.14 -8.15 -6.44
CA ILE A 227 -14.31 -9.59 -6.68
C ILE A 227 -14.85 -9.88 -8.08
N GLU A 228 -15.84 -9.11 -8.57
CA GLU A 228 -16.35 -9.28 -9.93
C GLU A 228 -15.32 -8.89 -11.00
N PHE A 229 -14.50 -7.88 -10.74
CA PHE A 229 -13.35 -7.55 -11.59
C PHE A 229 -12.37 -8.74 -11.70
N TYR A 230 -11.93 -9.31 -10.58
CA TYR A 230 -11.03 -10.47 -10.57
C TYR A 230 -11.63 -11.69 -11.26
N LYS A 231 -12.93 -11.94 -11.03
CA LYS A 231 -13.64 -13.04 -11.67
C LYS A 231 -13.69 -12.87 -13.20
N SER A 232 -13.98 -11.66 -13.68
CA SER A 232 -14.15 -11.39 -15.12
C SER A 232 -12.83 -11.27 -15.87
N ARG A 233 -11.74 -10.79 -15.23
CA ARG A 233 -10.44 -10.54 -15.88
C ARG A 233 -9.39 -11.62 -15.63
N VAL A 234 -9.42 -12.24 -14.45
CA VAL A 234 -8.38 -13.17 -13.97
C VAL A 234 -8.95 -14.59 -13.80
N GLY A 235 -10.28 -14.74 -13.77
CA GLY A 235 -10.94 -16.05 -13.61
C GLY A 235 -10.93 -16.56 -12.16
N ILE A 236 -10.72 -15.68 -11.18
CA ILE A 236 -10.64 -16.00 -9.75
C ILE A 236 -11.95 -15.58 -9.05
N SER A 237 -12.59 -16.49 -8.31
CA SER A 237 -13.78 -16.21 -7.50
C SER A 237 -13.41 -15.62 -6.12
N GLY A 238 -12.73 -14.48 -6.14
CA GLY A 238 -12.17 -13.82 -4.96
C GLY A 238 -11.37 -12.59 -5.38
N MET A 239 -10.51 -12.10 -4.50
CA MET A 239 -9.64 -10.96 -4.78
C MET A 239 -8.29 -11.17 -4.11
N ALA A 240 -7.23 -10.65 -4.71
CA ALA A 240 -5.95 -10.53 -4.03
C ALA A 240 -6.05 -9.41 -2.99
N VAL A 241 -5.53 -9.65 -1.79
CA VAL A 241 -5.55 -8.65 -0.70
C VAL A 241 -4.19 -7.98 -0.59
N HIS A 242 -3.82 -7.26 -1.65
CA HIS A 242 -2.50 -6.67 -1.89
C HIS A 242 -1.98 -5.89 -0.67
N ASP A 243 -2.68 -4.82 -0.33
CA ASP A 243 -2.25 -3.85 0.70
C ASP A 243 -2.30 -4.45 2.10
N SER A 244 -3.31 -5.28 2.36
CA SER A 244 -3.44 -5.99 3.63
C SER A 244 -2.30 -7.00 3.82
N THR A 245 -1.81 -7.63 2.74
CA THR A 245 -0.63 -8.50 2.81
C THR A 245 0.61 -7.71 3.23
N ALA A 246 0.78 -6.49 2.71
CA ALA A 246 1.87 -5.61 3.14
C ALA A 246 1.73 -5.17 4.60
N CYS A 247 0.51 -4.87 5.05
CA CYS A 247 0.24 -4.54 6.45
C CYS A 247 0.48 -5.73 7.40
N VAL A 248 0.21 -6.96 6.97
CA VAL A 248 0.49 -8.15 7.78
C VAL A 248 2.00 -8.37 7.96
N TYR A 249 2.83 -8.02 6.98
CA TYR A 249 4.28 -8.09 7.13
C TYR A 249 4.79 -7.30 8.35
N LEU A 250 4.18 -6.14 8.64
CA LEU A 250 4.54 -5.32 9.81
C LEU A 250 4.53 -6.12 11.12
N VAL A 251 3.49 -6.92 11.33
CA VAL A 251 3.19 -7.60 12.60
C VAL A 251 3.61 -9.07 12.61
N ARG A 252 3.72 -9.69 11.42
CA ARG A 252 4.06 -11.10 11.24
C ARG A 252 5.07 -11.29 10.11
N PRO A 253 6.27 -10.68 10.21
CA PRO A 253 7.31 -10.82 9.18
C PRO A 253 7.80 -12.27 9.02
N ASP A 254 7.59 -13.13 10.02
CA ASP A 254 7.92 -14.56 9.98
C ASP A 254 7.07 -15.35 8.96
N LEU A 255 5.97 -14.79 8.47
CA LEU A 255 5.15 -15.40 7.43
C LEU A 255 5.77 -15.28 6.02
N PHE A 256 6.83 -14.49 5.87
CA PHE A 256 7.42 -14.14 4.58
C PHE A 256 8.84 -14.69 4.45
N ILE A 257 9.22 -15.05 3.22
CA ILE A 257 10.60 -15.33 2.84
C ILE A 257 11.14 -14.11 2.09
N LEU A 258 12.31 -13.62 2.50
CA LEU A 258 12.89 -12.39 1.97
C LEU A 258 14.20 -12.66 1.21
N ARG A 259 14.44 -11.85 0.17
CA ARG A 259 15.67 -11.78 -0.59
C ARG A 259 16.23 -10.37 -0.56
N SER A 260 17.49 -10.21 -0.15
CA SER A 260 18.16 -8.90 -0.15
C SER A 260 18.90 -8.62 -1.45
N GLY A 261 18.97 -7.34 -1.82
CA GLY A 261 19.75 -6.87 -2.96
C GLY A 261 19.36 -5.46 -3.36
N ALA A 262 20.24 -4.79 -4.11
CA ALA A 262 19.92 -3.49 -4.68
C ALA A 262 18.74 -3.61 -5.64
N VAL A 263 17.86 -2.61 -5.66
CA VAL A 263 16.68 -2.55 -6.54
C VAL A 263 16.76 -1.29 -7.38
N ARG A 264 16.37 -1.41 -8.65
CA ARG A 264 16.18 -0.29 -9.58
C ARG A 264 14.83 -0.41 -10.26
N VAL A 265 14.29 0.72 -10.68
CA VAL A 265 13.05 0.82 -11.44
C VAL A 265 13.35 1.39 -12.82
N VAL A 266 12.82 0.75 -13.86
CA VAL A 266 12.90 1.27 -15.22
C VAL A 266 11.96 2.47 -15.36
N CYS A 267 12.50 3.61 -15.80
CA CYS A 267 11.75 4.85 -16.03
C CYS A 267 11.70 5.14 -17.54
N GLY A 268 10.56 4.87 -18.16
CA GLY A 268 10.23 5.05 -19.57
C GLY A 268 10.38 3.78 -20.43
N GLY A 269 9.90 3.88 -21.67
CA GLY A 269 9.95 2.78 -22.64
C GLY A 269 8.88 1.70 -22.39
N ILE A 270 9.04 0.54 -23.04
CA ILE A 270 8.03 -0.55 -22.97
C ILE A 270 7.99 -1.27 -21.62
N ALA A 271 9.01 -1.06 -20.79
CA ALA A 271 9.18 -1.65 -19.47
C ALA A 271 9.10 -0.59 -18.37
N ASP A 272 8.48 0.57 -18.64
CA ASP A 272 8.25 1.61 -17.63
C ASP A 272 7.59 0.98 -16.39
N GLY A 273 8.19 1.21 -15.21
CA GLY A 273 7.75 0.61 -13.94
C GLY A 273 8.24 -0.81 -13.64
N GLU A 274 9.09 -1.42 -14.48
CA GLU A 274 9.68 -2.73 -14.16
C GLU A 274 10.64 -2.61 -12.96
N THR A 275 10.40 -3.42 -11.93
CA THR A 275 11.26 -3.53 -10.74
C THR A 275 12.26 -4.66 -10.89
N ILE A 276 13.55 -4.34 -10.77
CA ILE A 276 14.62 -5.32 -11.00
C ILE A 276 15.55 -5.31 -9.80
N GLN A 277 15.69 -6.48 -9.17
CA GLN A 277 16.62 -6.69 -8.06
C GLN A 277 17.92 -7.34 -8.56
N ALA A 278 19.06 -6.84 -8.09
CA ALA A 278 20.35 -7.52 -8.14
C ALA A 278 20.62 -8.16 -6.76
N PRO A 279 20.36 -9.47 -6.57
CA PRO A 279 20.45 -10.07 -5.24
C PRO A 279 21.87 -10.04 -4.67
N ASP A 280 21.97 -9.90 -3.34
CA ASP A 280 23.25 -9.92 -2.64
C ASP A 280 23.94 -11.29 -2.72
N SER A 281 23.15 -12.35 -2.88
CA SER A 281 23.61 -13.71 -3.08
C SER A 281 23.65 -14.10 -4.56
N GLY A 282 24.49 -15.08 -4.91
CA GLY A 282 24.59 -15.59 -6.28
C GLY A 282 25.49 -14.76 -7.19
N ARG A 283 25.05 -14.53 -8.43
CA ARG A 283 25.86 -13.89 -9.48
C ARG A 283 26.08 -12.42 -9.16
N LYS A 284 27.35 -11.99 -9.19
CA LYS A 284 27.72 -10.57 -9.13
C LYS A 284 27.71 -9.95 -10.52
N PHE A 285 27.13 -8.76 -10.60
CA PHE A 285 27.18 -7.88 -11.76
C PHE A 285 28.10 -6.70 -11.42
N VAL A 286 28.86 -6.20 -12.39
CA VAL A 286 29.83 -5.11 -12.20
C VAL A 286 29.72 -4.10 -13.34
N GLY A 287 29.92 -2.82 -13.02
CA GLY A 287 29.75 -1.73 -13.98
C GLY A 287 28.30 -1.47 -14.34
N THR A 288 27.38 -1.69 -13.39
CA THR A 288 25.92 -1.63 -13.64
C THR A 288 25.24 -0.51 -12.87
N ALA A 289 23.96 -0.28 -13.20
CA ALA A 289 23.12 0.73 -12.56
C ALA A 289 22.76 0.41 -11.10
N TRP A 290 23.07 -0.80 -10.62
CA TRP A 290 22.88 -1.26 -9.24
C TRP A 290 24.11 -1.03 -8.36
N ASP A 291 25.27 -0.71 -8.95
CA ASP A 291 26.51 -0.57 -8.22
C ASP A 291 26.42 0.63 -7.25
N GLY A 292 26.77 0.39 -5.98
CA GLY A 292 26.74 1.42 -4.93
C GLY A 292 25.35 1.73 -4.36
N GLN A 293 24.29 1.10 -4.87
CA GLN A 293 22.93 1.25 -4.34
C GLN A 293 22.75 0.43 -3.05
N PRO A 294 21.92 0.89 -2.10
CA PRO A 294 21.63 0.15 -0.88
C PRO A 294 20.87 -1.15 -1.18
N SER A 295 21.12 -2.20 -0.40
CA SER A 295 20.35 -3.43 -0.49
C SER A 295 19.00 -3.26 0.20
N GLN A 296 17.93 -3.59 -0.52
CA GLN A 296 16.55 -3.62 -0.02
C GLN A 296 16.06 -5.06 0.06
N TRP A 297 14.97 -5.28 0.79
CA TRP A 297 14.38 -6.60 0.98
C TRP A 297 13.15 -6.79 0.09
N VAL A 298 13.09 -7.90 -0.64
CA VAL A 298 11.94 -8.30 -1.46
C VAL A 298 11.34 -9.55 -0.87
N CYS A 299 10.02 -9.55 -0.62
CA CYS A 299 9.29 -10.76 -0.25
C CYS A 299 9.11 -11.66 -1.47
N THR A 300 9.72 -12.84 -1.45
CA THR A 300 9.70 -13.81 -2.56
C THR A 300 8.70 -14.95 -2.34
N ASP A 301 8.34 -15.22 -1.08
CA ASP A 301 7.32 -16.22 -0.76
C ASP A 301 6.58 -15.88 0.53
N VAL A 302 5.40 -16.50 0.70
CA VAL A 302 4.49 -16.18 1.82
C VAL A 302 3.66 -17.40 2.23
N ARG A 303 3.40 -17.52 3.54
CA ARG A 303 2.40 -18.44 4.11
C ARG A 303 1.00 -17.81 4.00
N SER A 304 0.46 -17.72 2.79
CA SER A 304 -0.74 -16.92 2.49
C SER A 304 -2.00 -17.30 3.28
N GLY A 305 -2.20 -18.59 3.57
CA GLY A 305 -3.30 -19.02 4.43
C GLY A 305 -3.22 -18.42 5.84
N GLU A 306 -2.03 -18.39 6.44
CA GLU A 306 -1.83 -17.76 7.76
C GLU A 306 -1.98 -16.24 7.69
N VAL A 307 -1.61 -15.60 6.58
CA VAL A 307 -1.84 -14.15 6.35
C VAL A 307 -3.33 -13.84 6.40
N LEU A 308 -4.18 -14.63 5.72
CA LEU A 308 -5.63 -14.47 5.75
C LEU A 308 -6.20 -14.62 7.16
N GLU A 309 -5.71 -15.58 7.94
CA GLU A 309 -6.15 -15.76 9.33
C GLU A 309 -5.75 -14.59 10.22
N VAL A 310 -4.57 -13.98 10.02
CA VAL A 310 -4.16 -12.75 10.73
C VAL A 310 -5.11 -11.60 10.39
N ILE A 311 -5.47 -11.42 9.11
CA ILE A 311 -6.45 -10.41 8.67
C ILE A 311 -7.80 -10.68 9.34
N ARG A 312 -8.31 -11.90 9.27
CA ARG A 312 -9.60 -12.29 9.88
C ARG A 312 -9.63 -12.02 11.38
N THR A 313 -8.58 -12.41 12.10
CA THR A 313 -8.45 -12.19 13.55
C THR A 313 -8.55 -10.71 13.89
N ALA A 314 -7.81 -9.86 13.18
CA ALA A 314 -7.84 -8.41 13.42
C ALA A 314 -9.21 -7.79 13.08
N LEU A 315 -9.82 -8.23 11.98
CA LEU A 315 -11.07 -7.66 11.48
C LEU A 315 -12.30 -8.14 12.25
N VAL A 316 -12.34 -9.37 12.76
CA VAL A 316 -13.55 -9.96 13.36
C VAL A 316 -13.39 -10.27 14.85
N GLU A 317 -12.20 -10.68 15.31
CA GLU A 317 -12.04 -11.29 16.64
C GLU A 317 -11.50 -10.31 17.69
N SER A 318 -10.77 -9.27 17.29
CA SER A 318 -10.06 -8.33 18.18
C SER A 318 -10.96 -7.52 19.14
N ARG A 319 -12.28 -7.46 18.92
CA ARG A 319 -13.24 -6.79 19.82
C ARG A 319 -14.11 -7.71 20.67
N ALA A 320 -14.08 -9.02 20.47
CA ALA A 320 -14.86 -9.95 21.30
C ALA A 320 -14.37 -10.00 22.76
N SER A 321 -13.19 -9.45 23.04
CA SER A 321 -12.54 -9.38 24.36
C SER A 321 -12.67 -8.03 25.07
N GLY A 322 -13.43 -7.07 24.52
CA GLY A 322 -13.53 -5.69 25.02
C GLY A 322 -14.93 -5.18 25.37
N ALA A 323 -15.89 -6.08 25.63
CA ALA A 323 -17.24 -5.74 26.10
C ALA A 323 -17.43 -6.07 27.59
#